data_AF-A0A1G8UZK5-F1
#
_entry.id   AF-A0A1G8UZK5-F1
#
_cell.length_a   1.000
_cell.length_b   1.000
_cell.length_c   1.000
_cell.angle_alpha   90.00
_cell.angle_beta   90.00
_cell.angle_gamma   90.00
#
_symmetry.space_group_name_H-M   'P 1'
#
loop_
_entity.id
_entity.type
_entity.pdbx_description
1 polymer ?
#
loop_
_entity_poly.entity_id
_entity_poly.type
_entity_poly.pdbx_seq_one_letter_code
_entity_poly.pdbx_strand_id
1 'polypeptide(L)'
;MSNVLNFTRPSRVSKQSCPSGDPTLSPPDRQPFSQVEVLRMNATLEIAGAITLLEASHLRIRKMAAEIASPSIKAKLQGDLRLIEQMLEIAKSKASTM
;
A
#
# COMPACT_ATOMS: atom_id res chain seq x y z
N MET A 1 -40.54 12.26 -29.76
CA MET A 1 -40.47 10.88 -30.30
C MET A 1 -40.04 9.98 -29.14
N SER A 2 -40.98 9.26 -28.55
CA SER A 2 -40.78 8.47 -27.32
C SER A 2 -40.82 6.98 -27.67
N ASN A 3 -39.68 6.28 -27.55
CA ASN A 3 -39.63 4.83 -27.68
C ASN A 3 -39.54 4.22 -26.28
N VAL A 4 -40.67 3.74 -25.76
CA VAL A 4 -40.76 2.97 -24.51
C VAL A 4 -40.59 1.50 -24.89
N LEU A 5 -39.40 0.93 -24.66
CA LEU A 5 -39.17 -0.50 -24.86
C LEU A 5 -39.72 -1.27 -23.66
N ASN A 6 -40.88 -1.86 -23.86
CA ASN A 6 -41.56 -2.75 -22.95
C ASN A 6 -41.04 -4.18 -23.19
N PHE A 7 -40.29 -4.76 -22.25
CA PHE A 7 -39.91 -6.17 -22.32
C PHE A 7 -40.31 -6.93 -21.06
N THR A 8 -41.31 -7.76 -21.31
CA THR A 8 -42.01 -8.72 -20.46
C THR A 8 -41.06 -9.71 -19.77
N ARG A 9 -41.29 -9.92 -18.47
CA ARG A 9 -40.66 -10.92 -17.61
C ARG A 9 -41.17 -12.33 -17.96
N PRO A 10 -40.32 -13.34 -18.22
CA PRO A 10 -40.77 -14.73 -18.19
C PRO A 10 -40.35 -15.38 -16.85
N SER A 11 -41.36 -15.70 -16.06
CA SER A 11 -41.24 -16.68 -14.97
C SER A 11 -41.13 -18.08 -15.60
N ARG A 12 -40.00 -18.77 -15.38
CA ARG A 12 -39.93 -20.23 -15.57
C ARG A 12 -39.16 -20.86 -14.42
N VAL A 13 -39.93 -21.48 -13.53
CA VAL A 13 -39.52 -22.60 -12.67
C VAL A 13 -38.82 -23.63 -13.56
N SER A 14 -37.52 -23.84 -13.36
CA SER A 14 -36.81 -25.00 -13.90
C SER A 14 -36.11 -25.68 -12.73
N LYS A 15 -36.69 -26.80 -12.28
CA LYS A 15 -36.08 -27.69 -11.30
C LYS A 15 -34.84 -28.31 -11.96
N GLN A 16 -33.66 -27.77 -11.67
CA GLN A 16 -32.40 -28.41 -12.01
C GLN A 16 -31.95 -29.23 -10.80
N SER A 17 -32.14 -30.54 -10.92
CA SER A 17 -31.60 -31.54 -10.00
C SER A 17 -30.07 -31.56 -10.15
N CYS A 18 -29.35 -31.05 -9.16
CA CYS A 18 -27.91 -31.28 -9.05
C CYS A 18 -27.68 -32.56 -8.23
N PRO A 19 -26.80 -33.47 -8.67
CA PRO A 19 -26.51 -34.69 -7.94
C PRO A 19 -25.76 -34.36 -6.66
N SER A 20 -26.00 -35.18 -5.64
CA SER A 20 -25.30 -35.21 -4.35
C SER A 20 -23.79 -35.21 -4.58
N GLY A 21 -23.18 -34.03 -4.43
CA GLY A 21 -21.75 -33.85 -4.26
C GLY A 21 -21.52 -33.48 -2.81
N ASP A 22 -20.86 -34.36 -2.08
CA ASP A 22 -20.41 -34.16 -0.71
C ASP A 22 -19.54 -32.88 -0.63
N PRO A 23 -19.92 -31.82 0.11
CA PRO A 23 -19.13 -30.61 0.21
C PRO A 23 -18.26 -30.65 1.46
N THR A 24 -17.50 -31.72 1.68
CA THR A 24 -16.47 -31.78 2.74
C THR A 24 -15.10 -31.36 2.22
N LEU A 25 -15.05 -30.28 1.45
CA LEU A 25 -13.84 -29.49 1.26
C LEU A 25 -14.24 -28.02 1.27
N SER A 26 -14.50 -27.51 2.47
CA SER A 26 -14.46 -26.07 2.72
C SER A 26 -13.17 -25.54 2.12
N PRO A 27 -13.21 -24.53 1.22
CA PRO A 27 -12.04 -23.71 0.96
C PRO A 27 -11.53 -23.23 2.34
N PRO A 28 -10.21 -23.15 2.60
CA PRO A 28 -9.76 -22.65 3.88
C PRO A 28 -10.44 -21.31 4.11
N ASP A 29 -11.27 -21.23 5.15
CA ASP A 29 -11.97 -20.02 5.57
C ASP A 29 -10.91 -18.94 5.75
N ARG A 30 -10.66 -18.17 4.69
CA ARG A 30 -9.94 -16.91 4.79
C ARG A 30 -10.91 -15.99 5.50
N GLN A 31 -10.94 -16.08 6.83
CA GLN A 31 -11.61 -15.07 7.62
C GLN A 31 -11.05 -13.72 7.15
N PRO A 32 -11.93 -12.78 6.76
CA PRO A 32 -11.46 -11.46 6.37
C PRO A 32 -10.70 -10.85 7.54
N PHE A 33 -9.54 -10.25 7.25
CA PHE A 33 -8.75 -9.55 8.24
C PHE A 33 -9.61 -8.53 8.99
N SER A 34 -9.37 -8.39 10.29
CA SER A 34 -10.06 -7.36 11.06
C SER A 34 -9.68 -5.98 10.53
N GLN A 35 -10.59 -5.00 10.66
CA GLN A 35 -10.31 -3.63 10.21
C GLN A 35 -9.04 -3.06 10.86
N VAL A 36 -8.77 -3.41 12.12
CA VAL A 36 -7.56 -3.01 12.86
C VAL A 36 -6.30 -3.63 12.25
N GLU A 37 -6.36 -4.89 11.84
CA GLU A 37 -5.25 -5.59 11.21
C GLU A 37 -4.93 -5.02 9.83
N VAL A 38 -5.96 -4.72 9.03
CA VAL A 38 -5.78 -4.05 7.73
C VAL A 38 -5.14 -2.67 7.92
N LEU A 39 -5.62 -1.88 8.88
CA LEU A 39 -5.03 -0.57 9.18
C LEU A 39 -3.57 -0.68 9.63
N ARG A 40 -3.24 -1.70 10.44
CA ARG A 40 -1.85 -1.96 10.85
C ARG A 40 -0.97 -2.29 9.64
N MET A 41 -1.41 -3.21 8.79
CA MET A 41 -0.67 -3.59 7.57
C MET A 41 -0.43 -2.39 6.66
N ASN A 42 -1.45 -1.54 6.46
CA ASN A 42 -1.32 -0.33 5.66
C ASN A 42 -0.29 0.63 6.27
N ALA A 43 -0.35 0.87 7.58
CA ALA A 43 0.61 1.73 8.25
C ALA A 43 2.05 1.18 8.16
N THR A 44 2.23 -0.14 8.27
CA THR A 44 3.54 -0.79 8.06
C THR A 44 4.05 -0.57 6.63
N LEU A 45 3.19 -0.73 5.62
CA LEU A 45 3.54 -0.49 4.21
C LEU A 45 3.91 0.98 3.96
N GLU A 46 3.16 1.92 4.53
CA GLU A 46 3.44 3.36 4.42
C GLU A 46 4.80 3.70 5.05
N ILE A 47 5.12 3.16 6.22
CA ILE A 47 6.41 3.39 6.88
C ILE A 47 7.55 2.77 6.06
N ALA A 48 7.39 1.55 5.54
CA ALA A 48 8.39 0.92 4.68
C ALA A 48 8.64 1.73 3.39
N GLY A 49 7.57 2.25 2.79
CA GLY A 49 7.64 3.15 1.64
C GLY A 49 8.38 4.45 1.97
N ALA A 50 8.08 5.06 3.12
CA ALA A 50 8.74 6.27 3.58
C ALA A 50 10.24 6.05 3.82
N ILE A 51 10.64 4.93 4.45
CA ILE A 51 12.06 4.57 4.64
C ILE A 51 12.76 4.46 3.28
N THR A 52 12.17 3.74 2.33
CA THR A 52 12.74 3.56 0.99
C THR A 52 12.95 4.90 0.27
N LEU A 53 11.95 5.79 0.33
CA LEU A 53 12.03 7.11 -0.29
C LEU A 53 13.11 7.99 0.36
N LEU A 54 13.21 7.95 1.68
CA LEU A 54 14.22 8.70 2.42
C LEU A 54 15.64 8.18 2.12
N GLU A 55 15.86 6.86 2.05
CA GLU A 55 17.17 6.28 1.70
C GLU A 55 17.58 6.64 0.27
N ALA A 56 16.64 6.58 -0.69
CA ALA A 56 16.89 7.00 -2.07
C ALA A 56 17.24 8.50 -2.16
N SER A 57 16.51 9.33 -1.39
CA SER A 57 16.75 10.78 -1.34
C SER A 57 18.11 11.10 -0.71
N HIS A 58 18.46 10.42 0.39
CA HIS A 58 19.75 10.53 1.05
C HIS A 58 20.90 10.26 0.08
N LEU A 59 20.83 9.13 -0.63
CA LEU A 59 21.85 8.75 -1.62
C LEU A 59 21.95 9.79 -2.74
N ARG A 60 20.82 10.29 -3.25
CA ARG A 60 20.80 11.30 -4.32
C ARG A 60 21.44 12.61 -3.88
N ILE A 61 21.11 13.11 -2.69
CA ILE A 61 21.67 14.36 -2.16
C ILE A 61 23.17 14.18 -1.88
N ARG A 62 23.59 13.04 -1.35
CA ARG A 62 25.02 12.75 -1.11
C ARG A 62 25.83 12.80 -2.40
N LYS A 63 25.32 12.21 -3.50
CA LYS A 63 25.95 12.29 -4.82
C LYS A 63 26.04 13.73 -5.32
N MET A 64 24.94 14.48 -5.23
CA MET A 64 24.91 15.89 -5.62
C MET A 64 25.90 16.75 -4.82
N ALA A 65 26.02 16.52 -3.51
CA ALA A 65 26.96 17.25 -2.65
C ALA A 65 28.44 16.94 -2.98
N ALA A 66 28.73 15.77 -3.53
CA ALA A 66 30.08 15.41 -3.98
C ALA A 66 30.47 16.13 -5.28
N GLU A 67 29.50 16.35 -6.17
CA GLU A 67 29.72 16.95 -7.50
C GLU A 67 29.72 18.49 -7.48
N ILE A 68 28.97 19.10 -6.56
CA ILE A 68 28.88 20.56 -6.48
C ILE A 68 30.20 21.16 -5.94
N ALA A 69 30.70 22.24 -6.55
CA ALA A 69 31.88 22.96 -6.05
C ALA A 69 31.54 24.07 -5.03
N SER A 70 30.33 24.64 -5.12
CA SER A 70 29.90 25.77 -4.30
C SER A 70 29.79 25.41 -2.82
N PRO A 71 30.58 26.07 -1.93
CA PRO A 71 30.55 25.80 -0.49
C PRO A 71 29.19 26.10 0.16
N SER A 72 28.49 27.15 -0.27
CA SER A 72 27.18 27.53 0.28
C SER A 72 26.12 26.49 -0.05
N ILE A 73 26.13 25.95 -1.27
CA ILE A 73 25.20 24.89 -1.68
C ILE A 73 25.55 23.59 -0.96
N LYS A 74 26.84 23.24 -0.81
CA LYS A 74 27.25 22.09 0.00
C LYS A 74 26.74 22.16 1.44
N ALA A 75 26.86 23.33 2.08
CA ALA A 75 26.38 23.52 3.45
C ALA A 75 24.86 23.30 3.56
N LYS A 76 24.09 23.79 2.58
CA LYS A 76 22.65 23.53 2.51
C LYS A 76 22.34 22.04 2.35
N LEU A 77 23.00 21.37 1.41
CA LEU A 77 22.80 19.92 1.19
C LEU A 77 23.20 19.09 2.41
N GLN A 78 24.21 19.51 3.18
CA GLN A 78 24.55 18.87 4.46
C GLN A 78 23.45 19.04 5.50
N GLY A 79 22.79 20.21 5.55
CA GLY A 79 21.60 20.42 6.37
C GLY A 79 20.45 19.48 5.97
N ASP A 80 20.18 19.38 4.68
CA ASP A 80 19.14 18.48 4.15
C ASP A 80 19.45 17.01 4.46
N LEU A 81 20.73 16.58 4.35
CA LEU A 81 21.15 15.21 4.71
C LEU A 81 20.88 14.90 6.18
N ARG A 82 21.19 15.83 7.10
CA ARG A 82 20.93 15.63 8.54
C ARG A 82 19.45 15.51 8.84
N LEU A 83 18.61 16.30 8.16
CA LEU A 83 17.16 16.20 8.30
C LEU A 83 16.65 14.82 7.84
N ILE A 84 17.14 14.34 6.69
CA ILE A 84 16.77 13.01 6.19
C ILE A 84 17.23 11.91 7.14
N GLU A 85 18.44 12.01 7.71
CA GLU A 85 18.94 11.06 8.71
C GLU A 85 18.04 11.01 9.95
N GLN A 86 17.61 12.17 10.47
CA GLN A 86 16.67 12.23 11.58
C GLN A 86 15.31 11.60 11.22
N MET A 87 14.77 11.89 10.02
CA MET A 87 13.52 11.29 9.57
C MET A 87 13.64 9.77 9.40
N LEU A 88 14.79 9.26 8.92
CA LEU A 88 15.06 7.84 8.83
C LEU A 88 15.09 7.16 10.18
N GLU A 89 15.73 7.78 11.17
CA GLU A 89 15.77 7.28 12.54
C GLU A 89 14.35 7.15 13.12
N ILE A 90 13.53 8.20 12.95
CA ILE A 90 12.13 8.20 13.40
C ILE A 90 11.33 7.10 12.69
N ALA A 91 11.46 6.98 11.36
CA ALA A 91 10.72 5.99 10.59
C ALA A 91 11.12 4.54 10.96
N LYS A 92 12.43 4.29 11.14
CA LYS A 92 12.96 2.97 11.57
C LYS A 92 12.56 2.63 13.00
N SER A 93 12.54 3.62 13.89
CA SER A 93 12.05 3.46 15.26
C SER A 93 10.57 3.08 15.26
N LYS A 94 9.74 3.80 14.49
CA LYS A 94 8.31 3.49 14.34
C LYS A 94 8.08 2.10 13.75
N ALA A 95 8.83 1.72 12.71
CA ALA A 95 8.77 0.40 12.12
C ALA A 95 9.10 -0.72 13.13
N SER A 96 10.02 -0.46 14.07
CA SER A 96 10.43 -1.45 15.09
C SER A 96 9.39 -1.61 16.21
N THR A 97 8.50 -0.62 16.39
CA THR A 97 7.45 -0.64 17.43
C THR A 97 6.10 -1.18 16.94
N MET A 98 6.01 -1.56 15.66
CA MET A 98 4.81 -2.13 15.03
C MET A 98 4.84 -3.65 15.05
#